data_AF-A0A7V3I4N8-F1
#
_entry.id   AF-A0A7V3I4N8-F1
#
_cell.length_a   1.000
_cell.length_b   1.000
_cell.length_c   1.000
_cell.angle_alpha   90.00
_cell.angle_beta   90.00
_cell.angle_gamma   90.00
#
_symmetry.space_group_name_H-M   'P 1'
#
loop_
_entity.id
_entity.type
_entity.pdbx_description
1 polymer ?
#
loop_
_entity_poly.entity_id
_entity_poly.type
_entity_poly.pdbx_seq_one_letter_code
_entity_poly.pdbx_strand_id
1 'polypeptide(L)'
;MSVYYPDKQEFLRRARTGNMSPVYREILADMETPVSAFKKLTADPSFVEPNNVGPGHHVPAHRGPLRSDDEYSFLLESVEGGERMARYSFL
;
A
#
# COMPACT_ATOMS: atom_id res chain seq x y z
N MET A 1 -22.22 -5.57 2.45
CA MET A 1 -21.35 -4.45 2.04
C MET A 1 -20.14 -4.99 1.29
N SER A 2 -19.77 -4.40 0.16
CA SER A 2 -18.46 -4.62 -0.46
C SER A 2 -17.36 -4.03 0.43
N VAL A 3 -16.23 -4.72 0.55
CA VAL A 3 -15.04 -4.26 1.29
C VAL A 3 -14.31 -3.12 0.54
N TYR A 4 -14.60 -2.97 -0.75
CA TYR A 4 -14.03 -1.97 -1.64
C TYR A 4 -15.10 -1.04 -2.17
N TYR A 5 -14.73 0.22 -2.36
CA TYR A 5 -15.54 1.24 -3.00
C TYR A 5 -14.82 1.80 -4.24
N PRO A 6 -15.51 2.00 -5.38
CA PRO A 6 -16.87 1.53 -5.64
C PRO A 6 -16.93 -0.01 -5.66
N ASP A 7 -18.13 -0.55 -5.43
CA ASP A 7 -18.35 -1.98 -5.70
C ASP A 7 -18.28 -2.27 -7.20
N LYS A 8 -18.28 -3.55 -7.56
CA LYS A 8 -18.14 -3.98 -8.97
C LYS A 8 -19.18 -3.36 -9.90
N GLN A 9 -20.44 -3.28 -9.46
CA GLN A 9 -21.52 -2.79 -10.32
C GLN A 9 -21.35 -1.29 -10.56
N GLU A 10 -21.04 -0.54 -9.51
CA GLU A 10 -20.81 0.91 -9.59
C GLU A 10 -19.52 1.25 -10.33
N PHE A 11 -18.45 0.46 -10.17
CA PHE A 11 -17.23 0.58 -10.95
C PHE A 11 -17.51 0.45 -12.45
N LEU A 12 -18.22 -0.62 -12.86
CA LEU A 12 -18.56 -0.87 -14.26
C LEU A 12 -19.44 0.24 -14.86
N ARG A 13 -20.28 0.88 -14.04
CA ARG A 13 -21.07 2.04 -14.46
C ARG A 13 -20.19 3.26 -14.69
N ARG A 14 -19.29 3.60 -13.74
CA ARG A 14 -18.39 4.76 -13.81
C ARG A 14 -17.32 4.64 -14.89
N ALA A 15 -16.78 3.44 -15.10
CA ALA A 15 -15.73 3.17 -16.07
C ALA A 15 -16.18 3.44 -17.53
N ARG A 16 -17.48 3.50 -17.81
CA ARG A 16 -18.01 3.82 -19.14
C ARG A 16 -17.91 5.30 -19.50
N THR A 17 -17.75 6.19 -18.52
CA THR A 17 -17.82 7.65 -18.71
C THR A 17 -16.51 8.37 -18.44
N GLY A 18 -15.46 7.68 -17.99
CA GLY A 18 -14.19 8.31 -17.62
C GLY A 18 -12.98 7.41 -17.81
N ASN A 19 -11.79 8.02 -17.85
CA ASN A 19 -10.53 7.33 -18.16
C ASN A 19 -9.87 6.68 -16.92
N MET A 20 -10.26 7.08 -15.71
CA MET A 20 -9.74 6.54 -14.45
C MET A 20 -10.86 6.50 -13.41
N SER A 21 -11.07 5.34 -12.79
CA SER A 21 -11.96 5.16 -11.64
C SER A 21 -11.17 4.51 -10.51
N PRO A 22 -10.77 5.24 -9.45
CA PRO A 22 -10.07 4.63 -8.34
C PRO A 22 -11.00 3.65 -7.61
N VAL A 23 -10.45 2.49 -7.28
CA VAL A 23 -11.07 1.53 -6.37
C VAL A 23 -10.22 1.50 -5.12
N TYR A 24 -10.82 1.88 -4.00
CA TYR A 24 -10.13 1.99 -2.74
C TYR A 24 -10.90 1.29 -1.63
N ARG A 25 -10.21 1.07 -0.53
CA ARG A 25 -10.81 0.72 0.74
C ARG A 25 -10.08 1.47 1.83
N GLU A 26 -10.77 1.69 2.93
CA GLU A 26 -10.15 2.18 4.15
C GLU A 26 -9.76 0.96 5.02
N ILE A 27 -8.61 1.05 5.66
CA ILE A 27 -8.08 0.05 6.58
C ILE A 27 -7.65 0.75 7.87
N LEU A 28 -7.79 0.05 9.00
CA LEU A 28 -7.18 0.49 10.25
C LEU A 28 -5.67 0.27 10.16
N ALA A 29 -4.91 1.32 10.44
CA ALA A 29 -3.46 1.34 10.32
C ALA A 29 -2.84 2.09 11.50
N ASP A 30 -3.46 2.03 12.68
CA ASP A 30 -3.09 2.80 13.87
C ASP A 30 -1.69 2.45 14.39
N MET A 31 -1.17 1.27 14.00
CA MET A 31 0.18 0.79 14.31
C MET A 31 1.20 1.13 13.23
N GLU A 32 0.78 1.69 12.10
CA GLU A 32 1.66 2.06 11.01
C GLU A 32 2.03 3.53 11.07
N THR A 33 3.29 3.82 10.75
CA THR A 33 3.73 5.14 10.32
C THR A 33 3.87 5.14 8.80
N PRO A 34 3.92 6.30 8.13
CA PRO A 34 4.15 6.33 6.68
C PRO A 34 5.40 5.55 6.26
N VAL A 35 6.49 5.63 7.04
CA VAL A 35 7.73 4.88 6.77
C VAL A 35 7.54 3.37 6.94
N SER A 36 6.83 2.90 7.97
CA SER A 36 6.61 1.45 8.15
C SER A 36 5.67 0.89 7.08
N ALA A 37 4.64 1.65 6.70
CA ALA A 37 3.74 1.30 5.62
C ALA A 37 4.48 1.21 4.27
N PHE A 38 5.36 2.19 3.98
CA PHE A 38 6.18 2.19 2.76
C PHE A 38 6.99 0.90 2.64
N LYS A 39 7.79 0.58 3.65
CA LYS A 39 8.64 -0.61 3.65
C LYS A 39 7.86 -1.91 3.49
N LYS A 40 6.67 -2.01 4.10
CA LYS A 40 5.78 -3.16 3.96
C LYS A 40 5.21 -3.29 2.55
N LEU A 41 4.90 -2.18 1.89
CA LEU A 41 4.38 -2.16 0.53
C LEU A 41 5.47 -2.44 -0.52
N THR A 42 6.69 -1.96 -0.31
CA THR A 42 7.82 -2.06 -1.26
C THR A 42 8.67 -3.31 -1.08
N ALA A 43 8.08 -4.42 -0.62
CA ALA A 43 8.71 -5.72 -0.41
C ALA A 43 10.13 -5.68 0.21
N ASP A 44 10.41 -4.73 1.12
CA ASP A 44 11.73 -4.58 1.73
C ASP A 44 12.01 -5.83 2.59
N PRO A 45 12.96 -6.70 2.18
CA PRO A 45 13.21 -7.95 2.86
C PRO A 45 13.74 -7.77 4.29
N SER A 46 14.15 -6.56 4.68
CA SER A 46 14.61 -6.25 6.04
C SER A 46 13.47 -6.12 7.07
N PHE A 47 12.21 -6.03 6.63
CA PHE A 47 11.04 -5.84 7.51
C PHE A 47 10.03 -7.00 7.49
N VAL A 48 10.37 -8.13 6.86
CA VAL A 48 9.55 -9.34 6.92
C VAL A 48 9.72 -9.98 8.31
N GLU A 49 8.68 -9.93 9.15
CA GLU A 49 8.73 -10.62 10.43
C GLU A 49 8.87 -12.14 10.21
N PRO A 50 9.88 -12.81 10.80
CA PRO A 50 10.14 -14.24 10.58
C PRO A 50 8.97 -15.15 10.96
N ASN A 51 8.05 -14.67 11.81
CA ASN A 51 7.07 -15.49 12.51
C ASN A 51 5.62 -15.27 12.07
N ASN A 52 5.35 -14.40 11.09
CA ASN A 52 3.97 -14.16 10.61
C ASN A 52 3.58 -15.10 9.45
N VAL A 53 4.15 -16.31 9.44
CA VAL A 53 3.86 -17.37 8.47
C VAL A 53 2.73 -18.22 9.03
N GLY A 54 1.48 -17.85 8.74
CA GLY A 54 0.35 -18.74 8.95
C GLY A 54 0.60 -20.07 8.20
N PRO A 55 0.21 -21.23 8.76
CA PRO A 55 0.45 -22.52 8.12
C PRO A 55 -0.28 -22.54 6.76
N GLY A 56 0.48 -22.52 5.67
CA GLY A 56 -0.04 -22.46 4.29
C GLY A 56 0.49 -21.30 3.45
N HIS A 57 1.15 -20.29 4.04
CA HIS A 57 1.90 -19.31 3.24
C HIS A 57 3.32 -19.83 3.05
N HIS A 58 3.55 -20.54 1.94
CA HIS A 58 4.91 -20.68 1.43
C HIS A 58 5.46 -19.28 1.19
N VAL A 59 6.30 -18.78 2.10
CA VAL A 59 7.12 -17.60 1.82
C VAL A 59 8.12 -18.09 0.77
N PRO A 60 8.03 -17.64 -0.48
CA PRO A 60 9.01 -18.10 -1.43
C PRO A 60 10.33 -17.47 -1.02
N ALA A 61 11.34 -18.31 -0.82
CA ALA A 61 12.73 -17.89 -0.71
C ALA A 61 13.19 -17.36 -2.09
N HIS A 62 12.58 -16.28 -2.57
CA HIS A 62 13.01 -15.62 -3.79
C HIS A 62 14.22 -14.74 -3.46
N ARG A 63 15.41 -15.36 -3.47
CA ARG A 63 16.63 -14.69 -3.95
C ARG A 63 16.49 -14.50 -5.47
N GLY A 64 15.59 -13.62 -5.88
CA GLY A 64 15.51 -13.07 -7.23
C GLY A 64 15.90 -11.60 -7.20
N PRO A 65 16.21 -10.98 -8.35
CA PRO A 65 16.39 -9.52 -8.39
C PRO A 65 15.14 -8.85 -7.79
N LEU A 66 15.34 -7.74 -7.09
CA LEU A 66 14.27 -6.87 -6.57
C LEU A 66 13.13 -6.80 -7.59
N ARG A 67 11.87 -6.86 -7.14
CA ARG A 67 10.76 -6.70 -8.09
C ARG A 67 11.03 -5.41 -8.85
N SER A 68 10.93 -5.43 -10.18
CA SER A 68 11.10 -4.24 -11.02
C SER A 68 10.20 -3.06 -10.59
N ASP A 69 9.17 -3.35 -9.79
CA ASP A 69 8.22 -2.39 -9.25
C ASP A 69 8.76 -1.59 -8.04
N ASP A 70 9.77 -2.11 -7.30
CA ASP A 70 10.36 -1.38 -6.16
C ASP A 70 11.23 -0.20 -6.64
N GLU A 71 11.73 -0.26 -7.88
CA GLU A 71 12.55 0.79 -8.49
C GLU A 71 11.79 2.13 -8.67
N TYR A 72 10.46 2.08 -8.67
CA TYR A 72 9.58 3.25 -8.85
C TYR A 72 8.65 3.51 -7.67
N SER A 73 9.07 3.12 -6.46
CA SER A 73 8.30 3.40 -5.23
C SER A 73 8.78 4.70 -4.57
N PHE A 74 7.85 5.55 -4.12
CA PHE A 74 8.17 6.86 -3.53
C PHE A 74 7.35 7.14 -2.28
N LEU A 75 8.01 7.50 -1.19
CA LEU A 75 7.34 8.06 -0.02
C LEU A 75 7.39 9.59 -0.09
N LEU A 76 6.22 10.22 -0.12
CA LEU A 76 6.06 11.67 -0.10
C LEU A 76 5.44 12.10 1.22
N GLU A 77 6.22 12.82 2.02
CA GLU A 77 5.80 13.43 3.27
C GLU A 77 5.96 14.95 3.22
N SER A 78 5.12 15.67 3.95
CA SER A 78 5.14 17.13 4.01
C SER A 78 5.25 17.62 5.45
N VAL A 79 6.12 18.61 5.65
CA VAL A 79 6.37 19.28 6.92
C VAL A 79 6.18 20.78 6.77
N GLU A 80 5.35 21.36 7.63
CA GLU A 80 5.14 22.81 7.71
C GLU A 80 6.02 23.39 8.84
N GLY A 81 6.78 24.44 8.51
CA GLY A 81 7.66 25.13 9.48
C GLY A 81 8.78 24.27 10.07
N GLY A 82 9.04 23.08 9.51
CA GLY A 82 10.05 22.14 10.00
C GLY A 82 9.63 21.29 11.20
N GLU A 83 8.41 21.48 11.73
CA GLU A 83 7.99 20.85 12.99
C GLU A 83 6.64 20.14 12.91
N ARG A 84 5.76 20.55 11.97
CA ARG A 84 4.39 20.04 11.90
C ARG A 84 4.24 19.11 10.69
N MET A 85 3.98 17.84 10.96
CA MET A 85 3.64 16.87 9.91
C MET A 85 2.26 17.19 9.32
N ALA A 86 2.15 17.05 8.01
CA ALA A 86 0.88 17.17 7.30
C ALA A 86 -0.07 16.00 7.66
N ARG A 87 -1.36 16.19 7.37
CA ARG A 87 -2.39 15.16 7.64
C ARG A 87 -2.22 13.91 6.78
N TYR A 88 -1.59 14.02 5.61
CA TYR A 88 -1.50 12.94 4.64
C TYR A 88 -0.05 12.72 4.19
N SER A 89 0.30 11.46 4.03
CA SER A 89 1.50 10.99 3.31
C SER A 89 1.05 10.16 2.11
N PHE A 90 1.82 10.18 1.03
CA PHE A 90 1.56 9.38 -0.17
C PHE A 90 2.70 8.38 -0.37
N LEU A 91 2.34 7.16 -0.74
CA LEU A 91 3.23 6.02 -0.91
C LEU A 91 3.07 5.45 -2.34
#